data_AF-A0A1Q7TTV2-F1
#
_entry.id   AF-A0A1Q7TTV2-F1
#
_cell.length_a   1.000
_cell.length_b   1.000
_cell.length_c   1.000
_cell.angle_alpha   90.00
_cell.angle_beta   90.00
_cell.angle_gamma   90.00
#
_symmetry.space_group_name_H-M   'P 1'
#
loop_
_entity.id
_entity.type
_entity.pdbx_description
1 polymer ?
#
loop_
_entity_poly.entity_id
_entity_poly.type
_entity_poly.pdbx_seq_one_letter_code
_entity_poly.pdbx_strand_id
1 'polypeptide(L)'
;MGGPAADLSDYFSDYFRDRLSRLDAVLDELEGLNLRGMTHLPVRLGNQLIEFGIDDPYDKTVTDLIDRVFELEEPLLSMVRLRPRPVRRAHRDAGRLPGPSL
;
A
#
# COMPACT_ATOMS: atom_id res chain seq x y z
N MET A 1 -6.91 -28.50 2.17
CA MET A 1 -5.96 -28.36 3.29
C MET A 1 -4.87 -27.39 2.86
N GLY A 2 -5.06 -26.08 3.08
CA GLY A 2 -4.00 -25.09 2.83
C GLY A 2 -2.97 -25.19 3.96
N GLY A 3 -1.70 -25.41 3.62
CA GLY A 3 -0.64 -25.57 4.62
C GLY A 3 -0.25 -24.26 5.31
N PRO A 4 0.48 -24.31 6.43
CA PRO A 4 0.86 -23.16 7.27
C PRO A 4 1.68 -22.08 6.53
N ALA A 5 2.30 -22.42 5.40
CA ALA A 5 3.05 -21.47 4.57
C ALA A 5 2.15 -20.49 3.79
N ALA A 6 0.90 -20.87 3.47
CA ALA A 6 -0.06 -19.98 2.83
C ALA A 6 -0.54 -18.88 3.80
N ASP A 7 -0.77 -19.25 5.06
CA ASP A 7 -1.25 -18.36 6.12
C ASP A 7 -0.24 -17.25 6.45
N LEU A 8 1.05 -17.62 6.58
CA LEU A 8 2.13 -16.64 6.76
C LEU A 8 2.31 -15.71 5.55
N SER A 9 2.12 -16.24 4.35
CA SER A 9 2.24 -15.45 3.12
C SER A 9 1.11 -14.42 2.98
N ASP A 10 -0.11 -14.80 3.38
CA ASP A 10 -1.29 -13.93 3.34
C ASP A 10 -1.20 -12.86 4.45
N TYR A 11 -0.84 -13.24 5.68
CA TYR A 11 -0.60 -12.29 6.77
C TYR A 11 0.46 -11.23 6.42
N PHE A 12 1.57 -11.66 5.80
CA PHE A 12 2.63 -10.73 5.37
C PHE A 12 2.15 -9.78 4.27
N SER A 13 1.27 -10.26 3.37
CA SER A 13 0.65 -9.41 2.33
C SER A 13 -0.30 -8.38 2.94
N ASP A 14 -1.10 -8.76 3.93
CA ASP A 14 -2.05 -7.86 4.57
C ASP A 14 -1.32 -6.81 5.41
N TYR A 15 -0.26 -7.19 6.12
CA TYR A 15 0.62 -6.25 6.82
C TYR A 15 1.21 -5.19 5.89
N PHE A 16 1.69 -5.58 4.70
CA PHE A 16 2.22 -4.60 3.75
C PHE A 16 1.17 -3.68 3.17
N ARG A 17 -0.03 -4.19 2.90
CA ARG A 17 -1.13 -3.36 2.40
C ARG A 17 -1.59 -2.35 3.44
N ASP A 18 -1.70 -2.78 4.70
CA ASP A 18 -2.01 -1.87 5.81
C ASP A 18 -0.93 -0.80 5.95
N ARG A 19 0.35 -1.21 5.97
CA ARG A 19 1.46 -0.27 6.08
C ARG A 19 1.52 0.73 4.93
N LEU A 20 1.33 0.28 3.69
CA LEU A 20 1.28 1.13 2.51
C LEU A 20 0.09 2.10 2.58
N SER A 21 -1.10 1.62 2.93
CA SER A 21 -2.28 2.48 3.08
C SER A 21 -2.11 3.56 4.15
N ARG A 22 -1.36 3.28 5.22
CA ARG A 22 -1.05 4.27 6.24
C ARG A 22 0.01 5.29 5.78
N LEU A 23 0.96 4.89 4.93
CA LEU A 23 1.92 5.81 4.30
C LEU A 23 1.22 6.73 3.30
N ASP A 24 0.37 6.17 2.42
CA ASP A 24 -0.44 6.94 1.46
C ASP A 24 -1.26 8.04 2.18
N ALA A 25 -1.91 7.69 3.30
CA ALA A 25 -2.68 8.66 4.08
C ALA A 25 -1.82 9.78 4.70
N VAL A 26 -0.58 9.48 5.10
CA VAL A 26 0.37 10.49 5.60
C VAL A 26 0.83 11.38 4.45
N LEU A 27 1.08 10.80 3.27
CA LEU A 27 1.44 11.53 2.06
C LEU A 27 0.34 12.52 1.67
N ASP A 28 -0.93 12.08 1.62
CA ASP A 28 -2.10 12.92 1.34
C ASP A 28 -2.19 14.11 2.31
N GLU A 29 -1.94 13.88 3.61
CA GLU A 29 -1.94 14.95 4.62
C GLU A 29 -0.78 15.94 4.39
N LEU A 30 0.43 15.46 4.11
CA LEU A 30 1.60 16.30 3.82
C LEU A 30 1.42 17.13 2.54
N GLU A 31 0.90 16.54 1.47
CA GLU A 31 0.57 17.25 0.24
C GLU A 31 -0.46 18.34 0.50
N GLY A 32 -1.49 18.04 1.31
CA GLY A 32 -2.47 19.01 1.75
C GLY A 32 -1.87 20.20 2.51
N LEU A 33 -0.84 19.96 3.34
CA LEU A 33 -0.10 21.02 4.02
C LEU A 33 0.74 21.84 3.03
N ASN A 34 1.43 21.18 2.10
CA ASN A 34 2.28 21.83 1.11
C ASN A 34 1.47 22.73 0.18
N LEU A 35 0.32 22.24 -0.31
CA LEU A 35 -0.61 23.01 -1.16
C LEU A 35 -1.17 24.25 -0.46
N ARG A 36 -1.28 24.22 0.87
CA ARG A 36 -1.72 25.37 1.69
C ARG A 36 -0.57 26.30 2.07
N GLY A 37 0.68 25.98 1.69
CA GLY A 37 1.86 26.74 2.07
C GLY A 37 2.14 26.70 3.58
N MET A 38 1.74 25.61 4.26
CA MET A 38 1.96 25.48 5.70
C MET A 38 3.44 25.24 5.98
N THR A 39 3.98 26.00 6.92
CA THR A 39 5.38 25.89 7.37
C THR A 39 5.55 25.08 8.65
N HIS A 40 4.43 24.64 9.26
CA HIS A 40 4.43 23.92 10.53
C HIS A 40 3.82 22.54 10.34
N LEU A 41 4.50 21.53 10.90
CA LEU A 41 4.04 20.15 10.90
C LEU A 41 3.11 19.91 12.10
N PRO A 42 1.86 19.44 11.90
CA PRO A 42 0.98 19.07 12.99
C PRO A 42 1.60 17.96 13.86
N VAL A 43 1.42 18.06 15.17
CA VAL A 43 2.01 17.10 16.14
C VAL A 43 1.61 15.66 15.81
N ARG A 44 0.35 15.43 15.47
CA ARG A 44 -0.15 14.10 15.06
C ARG A 44 0.64 13.54 13.88
N LEU A 45 0.89 14.35 12.85
CA LEU A 45 1.58 13.92 11.64
C LEU A 45 3.06 13.67 11.91
N GLY A 46 3.70 14.52 12.73
CA GLY A 46 5.08 14.28 13.18
C GLY A 46 5.24 12.97 13.96
N ASN A 47 4.31 12.64 14.85
CA ASN A 47 4.34 11.35 15.56
C ASN A 47 4.19 10.16 14.61
N GLN A 48 3.31 10.25 13.61
CA GLN A 48 3.16 9.20 12.61
C GLN A 48 4.44 9.02 11.78
N LEU A 49 5.09 10.11 11.39
CA LEU A 49 6.36 10.05 10.66
C LEU A 49 7.47 9.39 11.49
N ILE A 50 7.52 9.65 12.80
CA ILE A 50 8.43 8.97 13.73
C ILE A 50 8.11 7.47 13.81
N GLU A 51 6.83 7.09 13.91
CA GLU A 51 6.42 5.67 13.88
C GLU A 51 6.86 4.96 12.60
N PHE A 52 6.94 5.67 11.47
CA PHE A 52 7.44 5.15 10.21
C PHE A 52 8.97 5.09 10.09
N GLY A 53 9.70 5.63 11.07
CA GLY A 53 11.15 5.66 11.11
C GLY A 53 11.78 6.89 10.45
N ILE A 54 11.04 8.00 10.35
CA ILE A 54 11.59 9.28 9.94
C ILE A 54 12.07 10.03 11.18
N ASP A 55 13.39 10.12 11.31
CA ASP A 55 14.04 10.84 12.40
C ASP A 55 13.83 12.36 12.26
N ASP A 56 13.63 13.02 13.41
CA ASP A 56 13.50 14.47 13.57
C ASP A 56 12.60 15.16 12.51
N PRO A 57 11.31 14.78 12.40
CA PRO A 57 10.46 15.29 11.32
C PRO A 57 10.14 16.78 11.45
N TYR A 58 10.24 17.36 12.64
CA TYR A 58 9.97 18.78 12.86
C TYR A 58 11.08 19.71 12.37
N ASP A 59 12.28 19.17 12.10
CA ASP A 59 13.43 19.92 11.59
C ASP A 59 13.49 19.93 10.05
N LYS A 60 12.55 19.23 9.38
CA LYS A 60 12.51 19.06 7.93
C LYS A 60 11.37 19.88 7.33
N THR A 61 11.53 20.28 6.06
CA THR A 61 10.43 20.93 5.34
C THR A 61 9.35 19.92 4.98
N VAL A 62 8.11 20.38 4.75
CA VAL A 62 7.02 19.50 4.29
C VAL A 62 7.41 18.78 2.98
N THR A 63 8.12 19.45 2.08
CA THR A 63 8.64 18.85 0.84
C THR A 63 9.63 17.72 1.13
N ASP A 64 10.61 17.94 2.03
CA ASP A 64 11.59 16.90 2.39
C ASP A 64 10.91 15.68 3.04
N LEU A 65 9.83 15.92 3.80
CA LEU A 65 9.04 14.86 4.42
C LEU A 65 8.27 14.05 3.37
N ILE A 66 7.70 14.70 2.35
CA ILE A 66 7.04 14.03 1.23
C ILE A 66 8.04 13.11 0.50
N ASP A 67 9.21 13.63 0.16
CA ASP A 67 10.26 12.85 -0.51
C ASP A 67 10.66 11.64 0.33
N ARG A 68 10.81 11.83 1.65
CA ARG A 68 11.17 10.73 2.55
C ARG A 68 10.06 9.68 2.69
N VAL A 69 8.80 10.07 2.64
CA VAL A 69 7.67 9.12 2.65
C VAL A 69 7.65 8.32 1.35
N PHE A 70 7.89 8.94 0.19
CA PHE A 70 8.01 8.21 -1.08
C PHE A 70 9.13 7.15 -1.04
N GLU A 71 10.29 7.48 -0.50
CA GLU A 71 11.40 6.53 -0.33
C GLU A 71 11.01 5.30 0.53
N LEU A 72 10.09 5.47 1.49
CA LEU A 72 9.56 4.37 2.31
C LEU A 72 8.51 3.54 1.57
N GLU A 73 7.75 4.13 0.63
CA GLU A 73 6.73 3.46 -0.16
C GLU A 73 7.30 2.60 -1.30
N GLU A 74 8.34 3.08 -1.98
CA GLU A 74 8.97 2.38 -3.12
C GLU A 74 9.25 0.88 -2.90
N PRO A 75 9.88 0.44 -1.79
CA PRO A 75 10.14 -0.97 -1.55
C PRO A 75 8.84 -1.77 -1.32
N LEU A 76 7.83 -1.16 -0.68
CA LEU A 76 6.55 -1.80 -0.40
C LEU A 76 5.73 -2.00 -1.68
N LEU A 77 5.68 -0.98 -2.54
CA LEU A 77 5.04 -1.05 -3.85
C LEU A 77 5.67 -2.14 -4.73
N SER A 78 6.99 -2.26 -4.68
CA SER A 78 7.74 -3.30 -5.39
C SER A 78 7.34 -4.70 -4.93
N MET A 79 7.17 -4.91 -3.61
CA MET A 79 6.74 -6.21 -3.06
C MET A 79 5.30 -6.56 -3.42
N VAL A 80 4.39 -5.58 -3.46
CA VAL A 80 2.98 -5.81 -3.84
C VAL A 80 2.86 -6.17 -5.32
N ARG A 81 3.64 -5.53 -6.20
CA ARG A 81 3.63 -5.78 -7.66
C ARG A 81 4.16 -7.16 -8.03
N LEU A 82 5.03 -7.75 -7.22
CA LEU A 82 5.63 -9.08 -7.47
C LEU A 82 4.68 -10.26 -7.19
N ARG A 83 3.49 -10.02 -6.61
CA ARG A 83 2.49 -11.07 -6.42
C ARG A 83 1.44 -10.99 -7.53
N PRO A 84 1.62 -11.70 -8.66
CA PRO A 84 0.53 -11.84 -9.62
C PRO A 84 -0.66 -12.45 -8.87
N ARG A 85 -1.79 -11.74 -8.88
CA ARG A 85 -3.07 -12.29 -8.44
C ARG A 85 -3.19 -13.66 -9.11
N PRO A 86 -3.38 -14.77 -8.37
CA PRO A 86 -3.75 -16.02 -9.00
C PRO A 86 -5.07 -15.74 -9.72
N VAL A 87 -4.99 -15.60 -11.04
CA VAL A 87 -6.17 -15.53 -11.89
C VAL A 87 -6.81 -16.90 -11.69
N ARG A 88 -7.76 -17.00 -10.76
CA ARG A 88 -8.69 -18.11 -10.71
C ARG A 88 -9.39 -18.06 -12.06
N ARG A 89 -8.85 -18.80 -13.03
CA ARG A 89 -9.55 -19.18 -14.25
C ARG A 89 -10.77 -19.94 -13.75
N ALA A 90 -11.84 -19.20 -13.49
CA ALA A 90 -13.15 -19.76 -13.30
C ALA A 90 -13.39 -20.59 -14.55
N HIS A 91 -13.46 -21.90 -14.33
CA HIS A 91 -13.65 -22.92 -15.32
C HIS A 91 -14.85 -22.54 -16.18
N ARG A 92 -14.57 -21.98 -17.36
CA ARG A 92 -15.50 -22.01 -18.48
C ARG A 92 -15.63 -23.49 -18.81
N ASP A 93 -16.74 -24.11 -18.43
CA ASP A 93 -17.40 -25.21 -19.14
C ASP A 93 -18.50 -25.81 -18.26
N ALA A 94 -19.69 -25.20 -18.31
CA ALA A 94 -20.94 -25.90 -18.06
C ALA A 94 -22.10 -25.07 -18.63
N GLY A 95 -22.44 -25.32 -19.89
CA GLY A 95 -23.73 -24.91 -20.44
C GLY A 95 -23.65 -24.22 -21.78
N ARG A 96 -23.61 -25.01 -22.86
CA ARG A 96 -24.53 -24.92 -24.01
C ARG A 96 -24.16 -25.98 -25.05
N LEU A 97 -24.91 -27.08 -25.10
CA LEU A 97 -25.01 -27.91 -26.31
C LEU A 97 -26.13 -27.34 -27.18
N PRO A 98 -25.91 -26.96 -28.44
CA PRO A 98 -26.97 -26.92 -29.44
C PRO A 98 -27.06 -28.29 -30.14
N GLY A 99 -28.29 -28.80 -30.25
CA GLY A 99 -28.66 -30.16 -30.65
C GLY A 99 -28.39 -30.53 -32.12
N PRO A 100 -28.75 -31.77 -32.51
CA PRO A 100 -28.41 -32.33 -33.81
C PRO A 100 -29.26 -31.72 -34.91
N SER A 101 -28.62 -31.31 -36.00
CA SER A 101 -29.30 -31.00 -37.27
C SER A 101 -29.63 -32.29 -38.02
N LEU A 102 -30.92 -32.48 -38.32
CA LEU A 102 -31.43 -33.31 -39.41
C LEU A 102 -32.28 -32.42 -40.32
#